data_AF-A0A841T0J9-F1
#
_entry.id   AF-A0A841T0J9-F1
#
_cell.length_a   1.000
_cell.length_b   1.000
_cell.length_c   1.000
_cell.angle_alpha   90.00
_cell.angle_beta   90.00
_cell.angle_gamma   90.00
#
_symmetry.space_group_name_H-M   'P 1'
#
loop_
_entity.id
_entity.type
_entity.pdbx_description
1 polymer ?
#
loop_
_entity_poly.entity_id
_entity_poly.type
_entity_poly.pdbx_seq_one_letter_code
_entity_poly.pdbx_strand_id
1 'polypeptide(L)' 'MVEFDVIVDGKVQETIRPKTQRLRDIYELLNRRSMGALKRKYGFNVQVRRRMVY' A
#
# COMPACT_ATOMS: atom_id res chain seq x y z
N MET A 1 -13.89 -5.58 2.77
CA MET A 1 -13.15 -4.39 2.31
C MET A 1 -11.67 -4.73 2.16
N VAL A 2 -11.04 -4.36 1.04
CA VAL A 2 -9.60 -4.55 0.82
C VAL A 2 -8.84 -3.37 1.41
N GLU A 3 -7.82 -3.67 2.20
CA GLU A 3 -6.87 -2.72 2.79
C GLU A 3 -5.43 -3.11 2.42
N PHE A 4 -4.52 -2.15 2.45
CA PHE A 4 -3.11 -2.36 2.12
C PHE A 4 -2.23 -1.86 3.26
N ASP A 5 -1.59 -2.77 3.97
CA ASP A 5 -0.64 -2.42 5.01
C ASP A 5 0.73 -2.13 4.38
N VAL A 6 1.26 -0.94 4.65
CA VAL A 6 2.63 -0.55 4.30
C VAL A 6 3.50 -0.88 5.51
N ILE A 7 4.36 -1.87 5.31
CA ILE A 7 5.28 -2.40 6.32
C ILE A 7 6.68 -1.88 5.98
N VAL A 8 7.32 -1.24 6.96
CA VAL A 8 8.69 -0.71 6.85
C VAL A 8 9.47 -1.25 8.03
N ASP A 9 10.59 -1.92 7.75
CA ASP A 9 11.44 -2.56 8.76
C ASP A 9 10.66 -3.48 9.71
N GLY A 10 9.70 -4.23 9.14
CA GLY A 10 8.89 -5.21 9.87
C GLY A 10 7.75 -4.62 10.71
N LYS A 11 7.57 -3.29 10.71
CA LYS A 11 6.46 -2.61 11.41
C LYS A 11 5.46 -2.02 10.42
N VAL A 12 4.17 -2.16 10.72
CA VAL A 12 3.11 -1.47 9.95
C VAL A 12 3.20 0.02 10.25
N GLN A 13 3.52 0.81 9.23
CA GLN A 13 3.63 2.27 9.34
C GLN A 13 2.31 2.95 8.97
N GLU A 14 1.67 2.49 7.90
CA GLU A 14 0.39 3.03 7.45
C GLU A 14 -0.47 1.92 6.83
N THR A 15 -1.79 2.08 6.91
CA THR A 15 -2.75 1.21 6.26
C THR A 15 -3.52 2.04 5.25
N ILE A 16 -3.33 1.74 3.96
CA ILE A 16 -3.99 2.46 2.88
C ILE A 16 -5.31 1.77 2.54
N ARG A 17 -6.39 2.54 2.62
CA ARG A 17 -7.73 2.11 2.22
C ARG A 17 -8.09 2.78 0.91
N PRO A 18 -8.26 2.02 -0.18
CA PRO A 18 -8.71 2.62 -1.43
C PRO A 18 -10.12 3.16 -1.24
N LYS A 19 -10.35 4.39 -1.72
CA LYS A 19 -11.66 5.08 -1.61
C LYS A 19 -12.79 4.26 -2.22
N THR A 20 -12.49 3.51 -3.28
CA THR A 20 -13.40 2.55 -3.88
C THR A 20 -12.72 1.20 -4.04
N GLN A 21 -13.50 0.13 -4.05
CA GLN A 21 -12.99 -1.24 -4.24
C GLN A 21 -12.79 -1.57 -5.74
N ARG A 22 -12.76 -0.55 -6.61
CA ARG A 22 -12.53 -0.74 -8.04
C ARG A 22 -11.08 -1.18 -8.28
N LEU A 23 -10.90 -2.09 -9.23
CA LEU A 23 -9.58 -2.60 -9.62
C LEU A 23 -8.62 -1.49 -10.06
N ARG A 24 -9.13 -0.43 -10.68
CA ARG A 24 -8.32 0.71 -11.12
C ARG A 24 -7.66 1.45 -9.95
N ASP A 25 -8.41 1.76 -8.89
CA ASP A 25 -7.87 2.44 -7.70
C ASP A 25 -6.83 1.58 -6.99
N ILE A 26 -7.08 0.27 -6.92
CA ILE A 26 -6.13 -0.71 -6.38
C ILE A 26 -4.86 -0.78 -7.25
N TYR A 27 -5.02 -0.78 -8.56
CA TYR A 27 -3.90 -0.81 -9.50
C TYR A 27 -3.06 0.47 -9.39
N GLU A 28 -3.70 1.64 -9.30
CA GLU A 28 -2.99 2.92 -9.10
C GLU A 28 -2.20 2.94 -7.80
N LEU A 29 -2.73 2.34 -6.72
CA LEU A 29 -2.02 2.18 -5.46
C LEU A 29 -0.76 1.31 -5.60
N LEU A 30 -0.87 0.20 -6.32
CA LEU A 30 0.22 -0.77 -6.48
C LEU A 30 1.19 -0.40 -7.60
N ASN A 31 0.84 0.59 -8.43
CA ASN A 31 1.66 1.01 -9.56
C ASN A 31 3.01 1.60 -9.09
N ARG A 32 4.01 1.51 -9.96
CA ARG A 32 5.39 1.94 -9.75
C ARG A 32 5.51 3.39 -9.29
N ARG A 33 4.58 4.27 -9.68
CA ARG A 33 4.56 5.68 -9.25
C ARG A 33 4.29 5.81 -7.76
N SER A 34 3.26 5.14 -7.26
CA SER A 34 2.88 5.11 -5.84
C SER A 34 3.95 4.38 -5.02
N MET A 35 4.47 3.27 -5.56
CA MET A 35 5.54 2.52 -4.92
C MET A 35 6.86 3.30 -4.88
N GLY A 36 7.14 4.12 -5.88
CA GLY A 36 8.25 5.07 -5.89
C GLY A 36 8.09 6.17 -4.85
N ALA A 37 6.88 6.70 -4.65
CA ALA A 37 6.59 7.67 -3.60
C ALA A 37 6.78 7.06 -2.20
N LEU A 38 6.28 5.84 -1.98
CA LEU A 38 6.49 5.11 -0.72
C LEU A 38 7.97 4.84 -0.46
N LYS A 39 8.74 4.46 -1.49
CA LYS A 39 10.19 4.27 -1.37
C LYS A 39 10.95 5.56 -1.06
N ARG A 40 10.52 6.70 -1.58
CA ARG A 40 11.11 8.00 -1.20
C ARG A 40 10.77 8.39 0.23
N LYS A 41 9.55 8.09 0.69
CA LYS A 41 9.06 8.44 2.03
C LYS A 41 9.66 7.55 3.13
N TYR A 42 9.78 6.25 2.87
CA TYR A 42 10.13 5.23 3.86
C TYR A 42 11.43 4.47 3.56
N GLY A 43 12.09 4.73 2.44
CA GLY A 43 13.32 4.04 2.03
C GLY A 43 13.08 2.78 1.19
N PHE A 44 14.11 1.93 1.07
CA PHE A 44 14.07 0.80 0.13
C PHE A 44 13.35 -0.44 0.68
N ASN A 45 13.23 -0.58 2.00
CA ASN A 45 12.69 -1.77 2.68
C ASN A 45 11.18 -1.64 2.95
N VAL A 46 10.42 -1.29 1.91
CA VAL A 46 8.96 -1.13 1.99
C VAL A 46 8.29 -2.37 1.40
N GLN A 47 7.41 -2.97 2.19
CA GLN A 47 6.55 -4.06 1.75
C GLN A 47 5.10 -3.59 1.81
N VAL A 48 4.33 -3.87 0.77
CA VAL A 48 2.89 -3.58 0.75
C VAL A 48 2.13 -4.89 0.78
N ARG A 49 1.37 -5.12 1.84
CA ARG A 49 0.61 -6.35 2.05
C ARG A 49 -0.88 -6.08 1.90
N ARG A 50 -1.52 -6.80 1.00
CA ARG A 50 -2.98 -6.76 0.83
C ARG A 50 -3.65 -7.57 1.95
N ARG A 51 -4.65 -6.99 2.61
CA ARG A 51 -5.50 -7.63 3.62
C ARG A 51 -6.98 -7.51 3.24
N MET A 52 -7.74 -8.58 3.40
CA MET A 52 -9.20 -8.52 3.35
C MET A 52 -9.73 -8.36 4.77
N VAL A 53 -10.57 -7.35 4.99
CA VAL A 53 -11.31 -7.11 6.22
C VAL A 53 -12.77 -7.47 5.95
N TYR A 54 -13.38 -8.27 6.83
CA TYR A 54 -14.76 -8.73 6.71
C TYR A 54 -15.70 -7.84 7.54
#